data_AF-A0A953ZWQ3-F1
#
_entry.id   AF-A0A953ZWQ3-F1
#
_cell.length_a   1.000
_cell.length_b   1.000
_cell.length_c   1.000
_cell.angle_alpha   90.00
_cell.angle_beta   90.00
_cell.angle_gamma   90.00
#
_symmetry.space_group_name_H-M   'P 1'
#
loop_
_entity.id
_entity.type
_entity.pdbx_description
1 polymer ?
#
loop_
_entity_poly.entity_id
_entity_poly.type
_entity_poly.pdbx_seq_one_letter_code
_entity_poly.pdbx_strand_id
1 'polypeptide(L)'
;MIPRLHARYGAFADLDGDGDLDYVATEMTHDPERIAIHLRIKDGWRRVAEAGREFQAKHPLRPWVIGDDGTGNPAVLVPTGWPPHFYLYRTDGRGRFRGKPLTFAEQLPKRISRAMGVDNNPY
;
A
#
# COMPACT_ATOMS: atom_id res chain seq x y z
N MET A 1 14.10 -1.33 21.58
CA MET A 1 14.35 -2.52 20.74
C MET A 1 13.43 -2.43 19.53
N ILE A 2 13.94 -2.55 18.30
CA ILE A 2 13.09 -2.64 17.12
C ILE A 2 12.49 -4.05 17.15
N PRO A 3 11.16 -4.23 17.33
CA PRO A 3 10.56 -5.55 17.33
C PRO A 3 10.82 -6.19 15.98
N ARG A 4 10.83 -7.52 15.97
CA ARG A 4 10.94 -8.28 14.73
C ARG A 4 9.66 -8.02 13.92
N LEU A 5 9.72 -7.07 13.01
CA LEU A 5 8.64 -6.80 12.07
C LEU A 5 8.70 -7.92 11.03
N HIS A 6 7.76 -8.86 11.08
CA HIS A 6 7.75 -10.08 10.28
C HIS A 6 7.46 -9.85 8.78
N ALA A 7 7.56 -8.61 8.30
CA ALA A 7 7.23 -8.20 6.94
C ALA A 7 8.39 -8.46 5.98
N ARG A 8 8.06 -8.83 4.74
CA ARG A 8 9.07 -9.12 3.70
C ARG A 8 9.56 -7.85 3.02
N TYR A 9 8.67 -6.87 2.84
CA TYR A 9 9.03 -5.53 2.41
C TYR A 9 8.30 -4.49 3.24
N GLY A 10 8.86 -3.27 3.31
CA GLY A 10 8.18 -2.17 3.94
C GLY A 10 8.85 -0.83 3.71
N ALA A 11 8.23 0.21 4.25
CA ALA A 11 8.70 1.59 4.23
C ALA A 11 8.35 2.27 5.55
N PHE A 12 9.11 3.31 5.90
CA PHE A 12 8.86 4.16 7.06
C PHE A 12 8.34 5.52 6.62
N ALA A 13 7.33 6.04 7.31
CA ALA A 13 6.76 7.37 7.14
C ALA A 13 5.86 7.69 8.33
N ASP A 14 5.58 8.96 8.60
CA ASP A 14 4.53 9.38 9.54
C ASP A 14 3.16 9.14 8.88
N LEU A 15 2.35 8.25 9.47
CA LEU A 15 1.05 7.82 8.93
C LEU A 15 -0.13 8.23 9.82
N ASP A 16 0.13 8.75 11.02
CA ASP A 16 -0.90 9.23 11.96
C ASP A 16 -0.76 10.69 12.40
N GLY A 17 0.29 11.37 11.91
CA GLY A 17 0.52 12.80 12.10
C GLY A 17 1.11 13.17 13.46
N ASP A 18 1.63 12.21 14.23
CA ASP A 18 2.21 12.46 15.54
C ASP A 18 3.70 12.88 15.50
N GLY A 19 4.29 12.84 14.30
CA GLY A 19 5.66 13.29 14.03
C GLY A 19 6.73 12.22 14.23
N ASP A 20 6.36 10.99 14.61
CA ASP A 20 7.28 9.86 14.60
C ASP A 20 7.18 9.01 13.31
N LEU A 21 8.15 8.11 13.11
CA LEU A 21 8.17 7.25 11.92
C LEU A 21 7.41 5.96 12.21
N ASP A 22 6.28 5.80 11.54
CA ASP A 22 5.53 4.56 11.45
C ASP A 22 6.10 3.61 10.39
N TYR A 23 5.56 2.39 10.34
CA TYR A 23 5.99 1.37 9.41
C TYR A 23 4.83 0.77 8.64
N VAL A 24 4.93 0.81 7.31
CA VAL A 24 4.03 0.07 6.43
C VAL A 24 4.74 -1.13 5.84
N ALA A 25 4.06 -2.27 5.90
CA ALA A 25 4.60 -3.59 5.61
C ALA A 25 3.78 -4.28 4.52
N THR A 26 4.44 -4.88 3.53
CA THR A 26 3.82 -5.93 2.71
C THR A 26 4.29 -7.30 3.15
N GLU A 27 3.32 -8.18 3.34
CA GLU A 27 3.49 -9.57 3.74
C GLU A 27 3.21 -10.45 2.51
N MET A 28 4.27 -10.84 1.81
CA MET A 28 4.19 -11.72 0.65
C MET A 28 4.28 -13.19 1.11
N THR A 29 3.23 -13.68 1.77
CA THR A 29 3.18 -15.02 2.39
C THR A 29 2.55 -16.09 1.49
N HIS A 30 2.17 -15.74 0.25
CA HIS A 30 1.45 -16.58 -0.72
C HIS A 30 0.03 -17.03 -0.29
N ASP A 31 -0.37 -16.92 0.98
CA ASP A 31 -1.77 -17.06 1.44
C ASP A 31 -1.99 -16.56 2.90
N PRO A 32 -2.77 -15.49 3.15
CA PRO A 32 -3.10 -14.39 2.25
C PRO A 32 -1.97 -13.35 2.23
N GLU A 33 -1.67 -12.84 1.04
CA GLU A 33 -0.79 -11.68 0.90
C GLU A 33 -1.49 -10.41 1.38
N ARG A 34 -0.78 -9.56 2.12
CA ARG A 34 -1.40 -8.37 2.74
C ARG A 34 -0.47 -7.19 2.87
N ILE A 35 -1.06 -6.03 3.11
CA ILE A 35 -0.40 -4.82 3.56
C ILE A 35 -0.87 -4.51 4.98
N ALA A 36 0.04 -3.99 5.82
CA ALA A 36 -0.26 -3.64 7.21
C ALA A 36 0.42 -2.34 7.62
N ILE A 37 -0.29 -1.52 8.39
CA ILE A 37 0.28 -0.32 9.05
C ILE A 37 0.58 -0.67 10.50
N HIS A 38 1.79 -0.34 10.92
CA HIS A 38 2.27 -0.45 12.29
C HIS A 38 2.63 0.95 12.77
N LEU A 39 1.86 1.46 13.72
CA LEU A 39 2.18 2.72 14.35
C LEU A 39 3.27 2.52 15.38
N ARG A 40 4.18 3.48 15.45
CA ARG A 40 5.09 3.57 16.56
C ARG A 40 4.30 4.05 17.79
N ILE A 41 4.63 3.44 18.94
CA ILE A 41 4.06 3.83 20.23
C ILE A 41 5.20 3.91 21.24
N LYS A 42 4.94 4.55 22.39
CA LYS A 42 5.93 4.76 23.46
C LYS A 42 6.77 3.52 23.77
N ASP A 43 6.12 2.37 23.89
CA ASP A 43 6.74 1.12 24.35
C ASP A 43 6.93 0.08 23.22
N GLY A 44 6.87 0.48 21.96
CA GLY A 44 7.09 -0.43 20.84
C GLY A 44 6.27 -0.08 19.61
N TRP A 45 5.63 -1.09 19.03
CA TRP A 45 4.91 -0.97 17.76
C TRP A 45 3.55 -1.63 17.88
N ARG A 46 2.54 -1.05 17.25
CA ARG A 46 1.18 -1.58 17.21
C ARG A 46 0.70 -1.68 15.78
N ARG A 47 0.34 -2.89 15.35
CA ARG A 47 -0.39 -3.08 14.10
C ARG A 47 -1.80 -2.52 14.25
N VAL A 48 -2.18 -1.57 13.41
CA VAL A 48 -3.46 -0.84 13.52
C VAL A 48 -4.39 -1.03 12.32
N ALA A 49 -3.85 -1.42 11.18
CA ALA A 49 -4.63 -1.66 9.98
C ALA A 49 -4.02 -2.76 9.13
N GLU A 50 -4.87 -3.44 8.38
CA GLU A 50 -4.48 -4.38 7.34
C GLU A 50 -5.44 -4.31 6.15
N ALA A 51 -4.91 -4.59 4.96
CA ALA A 51 -5.67 -4.75 3.72
C ALA A 51 -4.93 -5.73 2.80
N GLY A 52 -5.45 -6.01 1.60
CA GLY A 52 -4.78 -6.91 0.64
C GLY A 52 -5.64 -8.02 0.05
N ARG A 53 -6.97 -8.01 0.24
CA ARG A 53 -7.86 -9.03 -0.39
C ARG A 53 -7.73 -9.04 -1.92
N GLU A 54 -7.41 -7.89 -2.47
CA GLU A 54 -7.10 -7.60 -3.87
C GLU A 54 -5.81 -8.23 -4.38
N PHE A 55 -4.88 -8.65 -3.51
CA PHE A 55 -3.60 -9.22 -3.90
C PHE A 55 -3.65 -10.67 -4.35
N GLN A 56 -4.81 -11.33 -4.47
CA GLN A 56 -4.94 -12.73 -4.90
C GLN A 56 -3.99 -13.12 -6.04
N ALA A 57 -2.86 -13.77 -5.70
CA ALA A 57 -1.77 -14.14 -6.61
C ALA A 57 -1.11 -12.97 -7.39
N LYS A 58 -1.05 -11.77 -6.80
CA LYS A 58 -0.49 -10.57 -7.43
C LYS A 58 0.89 -10.20 -6.93
N HIS A 59 1.31 -10.73 -5.78
CA HIS A 59 2.64 -10.51 -5.17
C HIS A 59 2.91 -9.03 -4.87
N PRO A 60 2.41 -8.51 -3.73
CA PRO A 60 2.71 -7.14 -3.33
C PRO A 60 4.21 -7.00 -3.04
N LEU A 61 4.81 -5.97 -3.65
CA LEU A 61 6.22 -5.64 -3.54
C LEU A 61 6.42 -4.58 -2.45
N ARG A 62 7.58 -3.91 -2.45
CA ARG A 62 7.89 -2.85 -1.48
C ARG A 62 6.91 -1.67 -1.62
N PRO A 63 6.15 -1.33 -0.57
CA PRO A 63 5.22 -0.21 -0.59
C PRO A 63 5.96 1.12 -0.57
N TRP A 64 5.38 2.15 -1.17
CA TRP A 64 5.83 3.54 -1.12
C TRP A 64 4.77 4.38 -0.42
N VAL A 65 5.20 5.35 0.39
CA VAL A 65 4.30 6.31 1.03
C VAL A 65 4.33 7.62 0.24
N ILE A 66 3.15 8.08 -0.14
CA ILE A 66 2.90 9.40 -0.72
C ILE A 66 2.47 10.28 0.45
N GLY A 67 3.23 11.35 0.73
CA GLY A 67 3.00 12.18 1.92
C GLY A 67 1.65 12.90 1.93
N ASP A 68 1.13 13.26 0.76
CA ASP A 68 -0.22 13.82 0.59
C ASP A 68 -0.83 13.32 -0.72
N ASP A 69 -1.99 12.69 -0.65
CA ASP A 69 -2.76 12.22 -1.81
C ASP A 69 -3.68 13.29 -2.44
N GLY A 70 -3.50 14.55 -2.03
CA GLY A 70 -4.35 15.68 -2.39
C GLY A 70 -5.54 15.87 -1.45
N THR A 71 -5.69 15.01 -0.43
CA THR A 71 -6.71 15.14 0.63
C THR A 71 -6.13 15.59 1.97
N GLY A 72 -4.83 15.91 2.03
CA GLY A 72 -4.11 16.23 3.25
C GLY A 72 -3.78 15.00 4.11
N ASN A 73 -3.90 13.79 3.54
CA ASN A 73 -3.56 12.54 4.22
C ASN A 73 -2.52 11.77 3.40
N PRO A 74 -1.65 11.00 4.06
CA PRO A 74 -0.75 10.11 3.34
C PRO A 74 -1.54 9.01 2.63
N ALA A 75 -0.95 8.48 1.56
CA ALA A 75 -1.43 7.28 0.89
C ALA A 75 -0.30 6.28 0.69
N VAL A 76 -0.66 5.01 0.53
CA VAL A 76 0.31 3.94 0.30
C VAL A 76 0.12 3.37 -1.09
N LEU A 77 1.15 3.53 -1.93
CA LEU A 77 1.25 2.89 -3.22
C LEU A 77 1.92 1.53 -3.06
N VAL A 78 1.25 0.46 -3.51
CA VAL A 78 1.76 -0.90 -3.44
C VAL A 78 1.91 -1.45 -4.85
N PRO A 79 3.14 -1.53 -5.38
CA PRO A 79 3.40 -2.22 -6.61
C PRO A 79 3.10 -3.72 -6.47
N THR A 80 2.63 -4.35 -7.54
CA THR A 80 2.39 -5.79 -7.62
C THR A 80 3.10 -6.39 -8.82
N GLY A 81 3.55 -7.65 -8.70
CA GLY A 81 4.20 -8.37 -9.80
C GLY A 81 3.28 -8.58 -11.00
N TRP A 82 1.97 -8.69 -10.76
CA TRP A 82 0.96 -8.93 -11.80
C TRP A 82 -0.06 -7.78 -11.90
N PRO A 83 -0.83 -7.66 -13.00
CA PRO A 83 -1.88 -6.66 -13.15
C PRO A 83 -2.80 -6.55 -11.91
N PRO A 84 -3.09 -5.33 -11.42
CA PRO A 84 -2.99 -4.05 -12.10
C PRO A 84 -1.61 -3.35 -12.00
N HIS A 85 -0.56 -4.06 -11.56
CA HIS A 85 0.81 -3.56 -11.31
C HIS A 85 0.99 -2.62 -10.13
N PHE A 86 -0.07 -1.98 -9.66
CA PHE A 86 -0.04 -1.20 -8.43
C PHE A 86 -1.46 -1.01 -7.87
N TYR A 87 -1.52 -0.83 -6.56
CA TYR A 87 -2.70 -0.41 -5.81
C TYR A 87 -2.38 0.86 -5.03
N LEU A 88 -3.29 1.81 -5.02
CA LEU A 88 -3.20 3.00 -4.16
C LEU A 88 -4.20 2.89 -3.01
N TYR A 89 -3.68 2.71 -1.80
CA TYR A 89 -4.46 2.71 -0.57
C TYR A 89 -4.45 4.09 0.04
N ARG A 90 -5.60 4.75 0.06
CA ARG A 90 -5.76 6.01 0.79
C ARG A 90 -5.78 5.74 2.29
N THR A 91 -5.24 6.65 3.08
CA THR A 91 -5.34 6.59 4.54
C THR A 91 -6.26 7.68 5.09
N ASP A 92 -6.61 7.58 6.37
CA ASP A 92 -7.34 8.61 7.10
C ASP A 92 -6.43 9.60 7.86
N GLY A 93 -5.11 9.53 7.65
CA GLY A 93 -4.12 10.32 8.40
C GLY A 93 -4.05 9.95 9.88
N ARG A 94 -4.57 8.79 10.28
CA ARG A 94 -4.55 8.25 11.64
C ARG A 94 -4.17 6.75 11.64
N GLY A 95 -3.37 6.36 10.66
CA GLY A 95 -2.92 4.98 10.50
C GLY A 95 -3.94 3.97 9.99
N ARG A 96 -5.07 4.39 9.38
CA ARG A 96 -6.07 3.44 8.83
C ARG A 96 -6.29 3.61 7.34
N PHE A 97 -6.52 2.49 6.65
CA PHE A 97 -6.93 2.50 5.25
C PHE A 97 -8.38 2.97 5.07
N ARG A 98 -8.63 3.68 3.97
CA ARG A 98 -9.97 4.18 3.59
C ARG A 98 -10.47 3.57 2.28
N GLY A 99 -11.62 2.90 2.38
CA GLY A 99 -12.35 2.39 1.23
C GLY A 99 -11.60 1.29 0.48
N LYS A 100 -12.02 1.04 -0.76
CA LYS A 100 -11.31 0.13 -1.66
C LYS A 100 -10.05 0.83 -2.20
N PRO A 101 -8.94 0.09 -2.39
CA PRO A 101 -7.78 0.64 -3.05
C PRO A 101 -8.11 0.99 -4.51
N LEU A 102 -7.41 1.99 -5.03
CA LEU A 102 -7.56 2.45 -6.40
C LEU A 102 -6.52 1.77 -7.30
N THR A 103 -6.85 1.62 -8.58
CA THR A 103 -5.93 1.16 -9.63
C THR A 103 -5.89 2.20 -10.77
N PHE A 104 -4.83 2.27 -11.58
CA PHE A 104 -4.81 3.21 -12.72
C PHE A 104 -5.80 2.75 -13.79
N ALA A 105 -6.10 1.46 -13.89
CA ALA A 105 -7.15 0.97 -14.77
C ALA A 105 -8.52 1.61 -14.47
N GLU A 106 -8.80 1.91 -13.20
CA GLU A 106 -10.04 2.57 -12.77
C GLU A 106 -9.97 4.11 -12.84
N GLN A 107 -8.76 4.69 -12.85
CA GLN A 107 -8.55 6.15 -12.81
C GLN A 107 -8.15 6.77 -14.16
N LEU A 108 -7.73 5.97 -15.15
CA LEU A 108 -7.47 6.49 -16.49
C LEU A 108 -8.80 6.86 -17.16
N PRO A 109 -8.90 8.06 -17.79
CA PRO A 109 -10.04 8.36 -18.63
C PRO A 109 -10.14 7.29 -19.72
N LYS A 110 -11.36 6.75 -19.96
CA LYS A 110 -11.65 5.73 -21.01
C LYS A 110 -11.14 6.08 -22.42
N ARG A 111 -10.70 7.33 -22.66
CA ARG A 111 -10.12 7.79 -23.93
C ARG A 111 -8.61 7.62 -24.02
N ILE A 112 -7.88 7.52 -22.91
CA ILE A 112 -6.44 7.19 -22.90
C ILE A 112 -6.25 5.66 -23.01
N SER A 113 -7.22 4.86 -22.57
CA SER A 113 -7.17 3.40 -22.66
C SER A 113 -7.25 2.82 -24.07
N ARG A 114 -7.54 3.64 -25.12
CA ARG A 114 -7.46 3.22 -26.53
C ARG A 114 -6.09 3.45 -27.17
N ALA A 115 -5.21 4.23 -26.54
CA ALA A 115 -3.86 4.49 -27.05
C ALA A 115 -2.83 3.44 -26.58
N MET A 116 -3.18 2.60 -25.61
CA MET A 116 -2.37 1.43 -25.24
C MET A 116 -2.98 0.20 -25.90
N GLY A 117 -2.31 -0.28 -26.93
CA GLY A 117 -2.71 -1.43 -27.75
C GLY A 117 -2.91 -2.70 -26.93
N VAL A 118 -3.53 -3.67 -27.60
CA VAL A 118 -4.03 -4.95 -27.06
C VAL A 118 -2.95 -5.89 -26.52
N ASP A 119 -1.68 -5.49 -26.56
CA ASP A 119 -0.52 -6.32 -26.25
C ASP A 119 0.35 -5.66 -25.20
N ASN A 120 -0.03 -5.78 -23.93
CA ASN A 120 0.92 -5.64 -22.81
C ASN A 120 0.79 -6.88 -21.94
N ASN A 121 1.24 -8.00 -22.51
CA ASN A 121 1.73 -9.13 -21.74
C ASN A 121 3.16 -8.75 -21.31
N PRO A 122 3.48 -8.60 -20.01
CA PRO A 122 4.83 -8.31 -19.59
C PRO A 122 5.62 -9.63 -19.57
N TYR A 123 6.15 -10.02 -20.73
CA TYR A 123 7.43 -10.71 -20.79
C TYR A 123 8.50 -9.67 -21.09
#